data_AF-A0A7S2AME9-F1
#
_entry.id   AF-A0A7S2AME9-F1
#
_cell.length_a   1.000
_cell.length_b   1.000
_cell.length_c   1.000
_cell.angle_alpha   90.00
_cell.angle_beta   90.00
_cell.angle_gamma   90.00
#
_symmetry.space_group_name_H-M   'P 1'
#
loop_
_entity.id
_entity.type
_entity.pdbx_description
1 polymer ?
#
loop_
_entity_poly.entity_id
_entity_poly.type
_entity_poly.pdbx_seq_one_letter_code
_entity_poly.pdbx_strand_id
1 'polypeptide(L)'
;MTYGTDLGNTYFKGVFDAMYTLLLRGTLPDLAEFMEEVGQESVGLAIILMLFILLVSLTVMNMLIGVLVDVVGVVSKVENYELQVAFVKQKLLSMLETSGLDEDGNHHISRREFGLILVKPEAAKILQDLGVDPVGLVDFTEFIFKDEEELDFPRFMEVILQLRGSNAATVRDVVDMRKWVGEEFKHLERSLGVQVRSRASFHQKNPPSDGGGRGGATSPSRPAWQAGQPSRKSPTLGLPSGRSCSVLTANDNYWEDNDHVRPMTLQTLQAMDRSGSATPKEHLVNLKR
;
A
#
# COMPACT_ATOMS: atom_id res chain seq x y z
N MET A 1 20.36 50.70 -33.07
CA MET A 1 19.30 51.73 -33.18
C MET A 1 19.38 52.80 -32.07
N THR A 2 20.56 53.07 -31.49
CA THR A 2 20.74 54.04 -30.38
C THR A 2 21.94 54.98 -30.57
N TYR A 3 22.55 55.00 -31.76
CA TYR A 3 23.64 55.93 -32.07
C TYR A 3 23.08 57.36 -32.07
N GLY A 4 23.48 58.16 -31.07
CA GLY A 4 23.08 59.57 -30.95
C GLY A 4 21.98 59.87 -29.92
N THR A 5 21.52 58.90 -29.11
CA THR A 5 20.64 59.20 -27.96
C THR A 5 21.45 59.27 -26.66
N ASP A 6 21.07 60.16 -25.74
CA ASP A 6 21.74 60.34 -24.44
C ASP A 6 21.76 59.04 -23.62
N LEU A 7 20.73 58.20 -23.76
CA LEU A 7 20.65 56.90 -23.11
C LEU A 7 21.71 55.92 -23.65
N GLY A 8 21.91 55.89 -24.97
CA GLY A 8 22.91 55.05 -25.63
C GLY A 8 24.33 55.47 -25.23
N ASN A 9 24.58 56.78 -25.16
CA ASN A 9 25.86 57.30 -24.73
C ASN A 9 26.11 57.15 -23.23
N THR A 10 25.09 56.98 -22.39
CA THR A 10 25.29 56.84 -20.94
C THR A 10 25.51 55.39 -20.52
N TYR A 11 24.76 54.45 -21.10
CA TYR A 11 24.75 53.04 -20.67
C TYR A 11 25.39 52.05 -21.67
N PHE A 12 25.57 52.46 -22.93
CA PHE A 12 25.98 51.58 -24.01
C PHE A 12 27.22 52.12 -24.75
N LYS A 13 28.19 52.68 -24.01
CA LYS A 13 29.45 53.20 -24.57
C LYS A 13 30.35 52.10 -25.14
N GLY A 14 30.33 50.92 -24.52
CA GLY A 14 31.09 49.74 -24.94
C GLY A 14 30.33 48.45 -24.72
N VAL A 15 30.82 47.35 -25.32
CA VAL A 15 30.19 46.02 -25.21
C VAL A 15 30.14 45.55 -23.75
N PHE A 16 31.20 45.79 -22.96
CA PHE A 16 31.23 45.43 -21.55
C PHE A 16 30.25 46.24 -20.70
N ASP A 17 30.14 47.56 -20.94
CA ASP A 17 29.16 48.42 -20.24
C ASP A 17 27.72 48.02 -20.58
N ALA A 18 27.49 47.67 -21.85
CA ALA A 18 26.21 47.16 -22.32
C ALA A 18 25.85 45.81 -21.66
N MET A 19 26.80 44.87 -21.61
CA MET A 19 26.61 43.57 -20.96
C MET A 19 26.37 43.71 -19.45
N TYR A 20 27.14 44.57 -18.78
CA TYR A 20 26.98 44.86 -17.35
C TYR A 20 25.61 45.48 -17.05
N THR A 21 25.20 46.48 -17.83
CA THR A 21 23.91 47.14 -17.67
C THR A 21 22.75 46.18 -17.93
N LEU A 22 22.82 45.34 -18.97
CA LEU A 22 21.78 44.34 -19.26
C LEU A 22 21.73 43.22 -18.21
N LEU A 23 22.87 42.79 -17.70
CA LEU A 23 22.93 41.80 -16.63
C LEU A 23 22.28 42.36 -15.37
N LEU A 24 22.74 43.51 -14.87
CA LEU A 24 22.19 44.06 -13.62
C LEU A 24 20.78 44.58 -13.79
N ARG A 25 20.55 45.53 -14.69
CA ARG A 25 19.22 46.17 -14.79
C ARG A 25 18.20 45.30 -15.52
N GLY A 26 18.64 44.33 -16.32
CA GLY A 26 17.76 43.41 -17.04
C GLY A 26 17.45 42.13 -16.28
N THR A 27 18.44 41.51 -15.61
CA THR A 27 18.22 40.22 -14.92
C THR A 27 18.04 40.36 -13.40
N LEU A 28 18.68 41.34 -12.76
CA LEU A 28 18.67 41.51 -11.30
C LEU A 28 18.58 43.00 -10.91
N PRO A 29 17.48 43.69 -11.27
CA PRO A 29 17.37 45.14 -11.11
C PRO A 29 17.51 45.59 -9.65
N ASP A 30 17.06 44.78 -8.70
CA ASP A 30 17.11 45.06 -7.27
C ASP A 30 18.53 45.08 -6.70
N LEU A 31 19.48 44.43 -7.39
CA LEU A 31 20.87 44.34 -6.97
C LEU A 31 21.79 45.31 -7.73
N ALA A 32 21.25 45.98 -8.76
CA ALA A 32 21.99 46.89 -9.60
C ALA A 32 22.55 48.09 -8.82
N GLU A 33 21.72 48.70 -7.97
CA GLU A 33 22.12 49.87 -7.17
C GLU A 33 23.27 49.52 -6.20
N PHE A 34 23.12 48.40 -5.47
CA PHE A 34 24.16 47.89 -4.58
C PHE A 34 25.46 47.55 -5.31
N MET A 35 25.36 46.97 -6.51
CA MET A 35 26.52 46.61 -7.32
C MET A 35 27.27 47.84 -7.85
N GLU A 36 26.53 48.90 -8.23
CA GLU A 36 27.10 50.18 -8.66
C GLU A 36 27.81 50.90 -7.51
N GLU A 37 27.28 50.86 -6.28
CA GLU A 37 27.92 51.42 -5.07
C GLU A 37 29.25 50.71 -4.75
N VAL A 38 29.26 49.37 -4.75
CA VAL A 38 30.47 48.58 -4.47
C VAL A 38 31.52 48.72 -5.58
N GLY A 39 31.07 48.88 -6.83
CA GLY A 39 31.94 49.10 -7.98
C GLY A 39 32.72 50.42 -7.95
N GLN A 40 32.19 51.45 -7.26
CA GLN A 40 32.89 52.73 -7.10
C GLN A 40 34.05 52.66 -6.11
N GLU A 41 33.99 51.77 -5.11
CA GLU A 41 35.08 51.61 -4.13
C GLU A 41 36.17 50.65 -4.63
N SER A 42 35.79 49.48 -5.17
CA SER A 42 36.77 48.54 -5.71
C SER A 42 36.21 47.61 -6.79
N VAL A 43 36.86 47.64 -7.96
CA VAL A 43 36.49 46.82 -9.13
C VAL A 43 36.70 45.32 -8.86
N GLY A 44 37.70 44.96 -8.06
CA GLY A 44 37.99 43.55 -7.73
C GLY A 44 36.90 42.88 -6.91
N LEU A 45 36.37 43.57 -5.88
CA LEU A 45 35.22 43.08 -5.12
C LEU A 45 33.97 43.03 -5.99
N ALA A 46 33.80 44.01 -6.90
CA ALA A 46 32.69 43.99 -7.84
C ALA A 46 32.72 42.75 -8.77
N ILE A 47 33.88 42.33 -9.27
CA ILE A 47 33.96 41.12 -10.12
C ILE A 47 33.61 39.85 -9.33
N ILE A 48 34.14 39.72 -8.10
CA ILE A 48 33.85 38.55 -7.24
C ILE A 48 32.37 38.53 -6.85
N LEU A 49 31.81 39.68 -6.49
CA LEU A 49 30.41 39.84 -6.13
C LEU A 49 29.50 39.54 -7.34
N MET A 50 29.80 40.06 -8.53
CA MET A 50 29.09 39.75 -9.77
C MET A 50 29.11 38.25 -10.07
N LEU A 51 30.27 37.60 -9.94
CA LEU A 51 30.40 36.16 -10.17
C LEU A 51 29.62 35.35 -9.12
N PHE A 52 29.67 35.75 -7.86
CA PHE A 52 28.89 35.12 -6.78
C PHE A 52 27.38 35.23 -7.05
N ILE A 53 26.90 36.42 -7.39
CA ILE A 53 25.50 36.67 -7.74
C ILE A 53 25.06 35.81 -8.92
N LEU A 54 25.87 35.76 -9.97
CA LEU A 54 25.58 34.97 -11.16
C LEU A 54 25.50 33.46 -10.80
N LEU A 55 26.43 32.96 -9.99
CA LEU A 55 26.41 31.57 -9.52
C LEU A 55 25.19 31.27 -8.65
N VAL A 56 24.80 32.18 -7.74
CA VAL A 56 23.58 32.03 -6.93
C VAL A 56 22.34 32.01 -7.82
N SER A 57 22.20 32.94 -8.76
CA SER A 57 21.04 32.98 -9.66
C SER A 57 20.96 31.74 -10.55
N LEU A 58 22.08 31.28 -11.13
CA LEU A 58 22.10 30.07 -11.95
C LEU A 58 21.81 28.81 -11.12
N THR A 59 22.39 28.68 -9.92
CA THR A 59 22.15 27.50 -9.07
C THR A 59 20.72 27.45 -8.55
N VAL A 60 20.15 28.59 -8.12
CA VAL A 60 18.76 28.66 -7.67
C VAL A 60 17.80 28.37 -8.82
N MET A 61 17.95 28.99 -9.99
CA MET A 61 17.10 28.70 -11.16
C MET A 61 17.16 27.23 -11.55
N ASN A 62 18.37 26.66 -11.61
CA ASN A 62 18.54 25.26 -12.00
C ASN A 62 17.98 24.28 -10.94
N MET A 63 18.02 24.61 -9.64
CA MET A 63 17.38 23.83 -8.58
C MET A 63 15.84 23.93 -8.61
N LEU A 64 15.31 25.13 -8.90
CA LEU A 64 13.87 25.33 -9.04
C LEU A 64 13.30 24.62 -10.28
N ILE A 65 14.02 24.66 -11.40
CA ILE A 65 13.64 23.91 -12.61
C ILE A 65 13.64 22.40 -12.33
N GLY A 66 14.60 21.90 -11.53
CA GLY A 66 14.64 20.49 -11.13
C GLY A 66 13.36 20.03 -10.42
N VAL A 67 12.92 20.79 -9.39
CA VAL A 67 11.66 20.48 -8.67
C VAL A 67 10.44 20.66 -9.57
N LEU A 68 10.40 21.69 -10.42
CA LEU A 68 9.27 21.92 -11.32
C LEU A 68 9.10 20.77 -12.33
N VAL A 69 10.19 20.31 -12.93
CA VAL A 69 10.14 19.21 -13.91
C VAL A 69 9.80 17.88 -13.24
N ASP A 70 10.22 17.66 -12.00
CA ASP A 70 9.83 16.46 -11.25
C ASP A 70 8.30 16.43 -11.00
N VAL A 71 7.73 17.54 -10.52
CA VAL A 71 6.29 17.65 -10.29
C VAL A 71 5.50 17.50 -11.59
N VAL A 72 5.91 18.17 -12.67
CA VAL A 72 5.24 18.04 -13.98
C VAL A 72 5.34 16.60 -14.48
N GLY A 73 6.46 15.91 -14.26
CA GLY A 73 6.62 14.50 -14.59
C GLY A 73 5.65 13.59 -13.84
N VAL A 74 5.40 13.85 -12.55
CA VAL A 74 4.41 13.10 -11.77
C VAL A 74 2.99 13.40 -12.24
N VAL A 75 2.64 14.68 -12.43
CA VAL A 75 1.31 15.10 -12.90
C VAL A 75 1.01 14.50 -14.27
N SER A 76 1.95 14.58 -15.21
CA SER A 76 1.79 13.99 -16.55
C SER A 76 1.56 12.48 -16.51
N LYS A 77 2.17 11.73 -15.59
CA LYS A 77 1.93 10.29 -15.48
C LYS A 77 0.49 9.98 -15.04
N VAL A 78 -0.01 10.73 -14.06
CA VAL A 78 -1.39 10.57 -13.56
C VAL A 78 -2.39 10.97 -14.64
N GLU A 79 -2.21 12.14 -15.24
CA GLU A 79 -3.11 12.65 -16.29
C GLU A 79 -3.14 11.75 -17.52
N ASN A 80 -1.97 11.30 -18.02
CA ASN A 80 -1.92 10.38 -19.15
C ASN A 80 -2.63 9.06 -18.85
N TYR A 81 -2.52 8.56 -17.62
CA TYR A 81 -3.22 7.35 -17.21
C TYR A 81 -4.74 7.57 -17.16
N GLU A 82 -5.20 8.66 -16.55
CA GLU A 82 -6.62 9.02 -16.50
C GLU A 82 -7.22 9.19 -17.89
N LEU A 83 -6.48 9.84 -18.81
CA LEU A 83 -6.88 9.99 -20.21
C LEU A 83 -6.96 8.65 -20.95
N GLN A 84 -5.99 7.76 -20.75
CA GLN A 84 -6.02 6.41 -21.36
C GLN A 84 -7.23 5.62 -20.88
N VAL A 85 -7.51 5.64 -19.57
CA VAL A 85 -8.67 4.96 -18.99
C VAL A 85 -9.98 5.54 -19.53
N ALA A 86 -10.09 6.87 -19.63
CA ALA A 86 -11.27 7.53 -20.18
C ALA A 86 -11.49 7.18 -21.66
N PHE A 87 -10.43 7.18 -22.47
CA PHE A 87 -10.49 6.80 -23.87
C PHE A 87 -10.94 5.35 -24.05
N VAL A 88 -10.41 4.43 -23.24
CA VAL A 88 -10.81 3.02 -23.31
C VAL A 88 -12.23 2.81 -22.84
N LYS A 89 -12.67 3.49 -21.77
CA LYS A 89 -14.08 3.47 -21.35
C LYS A 89 -15.01 3.84 -22.50
N GLN A 90 -14.70 4.94 -23.19
CA GLN A 90 -15.48 5.38 -24.35
C GLN A 90 -15.45 4.38 -25.50
N LYS A 91 -14.29 3.77 -25.77
CA LYS A 91 -14.14 2.82 -26.87
C LYS A 91 -14.81 1.47 -26.58
N LEU A 92 -14.81 1.01 -25.33
CA LEU A 92 -15.55 -0.18 -24.92
C LEU A 92 -17.06 0.06 -24.91
N LEU A 93 -17.53 1.24 -24.49
CA LEU A 93 -18.95 1.61 -24.60
C LEU A 93 -19.41 1.63 -26.05
N SER A 94 -18.68 2.29 -26.94
CA SER A 94 -19.06 2.35 -28.35
C SER A 94 -19.04 0.97 -29.01
N MET A 95 -18.14 0.09 -28.59
CA MET A 95 -18.17 -1.31 -28.99
C MET A 95 -19.42 -2.00 -28.47
N LEU A 96 -19.78 -1.85 -27.21
CA LEU A 96 -20.96 -2.49 -26.63
C LEU A 96 -22.22 -2.15 -27.44
N GLU A 97 -22.42 -0.87 -27.74
CA GLU A 97 -23.52 -0.36 -28.56
C GLU A 97 -23.48 -0.87 -30.01
N THR A 98 -22.33 -0.76 -30.69
CA THR A 98 -22.18 -1.15 -32.11
C THR A 98 -22.30 -2.67 -32.31
N SER A 99 -21.97 -3.43 -31.27
CA SER A 99 -21.98 -4.89 -31.31
C SER A 99 -23.37 -5.51 -31.31
N GLY A 100 -24.40 -4.75 -30.92
CA GLY A 100 -25.72 -5.30 -30.59
C GLY A 100 -25.66 -6.38 -29.50
N LEU A 101 -24.64 -6.33 -28.62
CA LEU A 101 -24.52 -7.25 -27.49
C LEU A 101 -25.40 -6.82 -26.31
N ASP A 102 -25.66 -5.50 -26.22
CA ASP A 102 -26.62 -4.89 -25.31
C ASP A 102 -27.98 -4.84 -26.03
N GLU A 103 -28.71 -5.96 -25.98
CA GLU A 103 -30.03 -6.09 -26.64
C GLU A 103 -31.12 -5.25 -25.95
N ASP A 104 -30.94 -4.92 -24.67
CA ASP A 104 -31.90 -4.19 -23.84
C ASP A 104 -31.51 -2.72 -23.58
N GLY A 105 -30.32 -2.30 -24.00
CA GLY A 105 -29.83 -0.93 -23.90
C GLY A 105 -29.67 -0.47 -22.45
N ASN A 106 -29.44 -1.42 -21.55
CA ASN A 106 -29.42 -1.17 -20.12
C ASN A 106 -28.02 -0.76 -19.62
N HIS A 107 -26.98 -0.88 -20.46
CA HIS A 107 -25.57 -0.63 -20.12
C HIS A 107 -25.02 -1.54 -18.99
N HIS A 108 -25.70 -2.65 -18.71
CA HIS A 108 -25.20 -3.72 -17.85
C HIS A 108 -24.44 -4.74 -18.70
N ILE A 109 -23.44 -5.38 -18.08
CA ILE A 109 -22.65 -6.43 -18.71
C ILE A 109 -22.92 -7.72 -17.95
N SER A 110 -23.56 -8.67 -18.63
CA SER A 110 -23.73 -10.02 -18.14
C SER A 110 -22.45 -10.85 -18.31
N ARG A 111 -22.35 -11.97 -17.57
CA ARG A 111 -21.23 -12.92 -17.70
C ARG A 111 -21.02 -13.41 -19.14
N ARG A 112 -22.10 -13.55 -19.91
CA ARG A 112 -22.07 -14.03 -21.31
C ARG A 112 -21.58 -12.94 -22.25
N GLU A 113 -22.10 -11.72 -22.12
CA GLU A 113 -21.64 -10.56 -22.89
C GLU A 113 -20.16 -10.29 -22.65
N PHE A 114 -19.72 -10.39 -21.39
CA PHE A 114 -18.31 -10.20 -21.06
C PHE A 114 -17.41 -11.17 -21.83
N GLY A 115 -17.75 -12.46 -21.87
CA GLY A 115 -17.03 -13.45 -22.66
C GLY A 115 -17.02 -13.11 -24.15
N LEU A 116 -18.14 -12.63 -24.70
CA LEU A 116 -18.24 -12.22 -26.10
C LEU A 116 -17.41 -10.98 -26.42
N ILE A 117 -17.32 -10.02 -25.48
CA ILE A 117 -16.47 -8.84 -25.60
C ILE A 117 -14.99 -9.26 -25.61
N LEU A 118 -14.57 -10.15 -24.71
CA LEU A 118 -13.18 -10.63 -24.66
C LEU A 118 -12.76 -11.42 -25.91
N VAL A 119 -13.70 -12.09 -26.59
CA VAL A 119 -13.43 -12.78 -27.86
C VAL A 119 -13.17 -11.81 -29.02
N LYS A 120 -13.67 -10.56 -28.93
CA LYS A 120 -13.43 -9.58 -29.98
C LYS A 120 -11.97 -9.11 -29.95
N PRO A 121 -11.22 -9.27 -31.05
CA PRO A 121 -9.80 -8.92 -31.08
C PRO A 121 -9.57 -7.41 -30.88
N GLU A 122 -10.56 -6.58 -31.19
CA GLU A 122 -10.46 -5.14 -30.97
C GLU A 122 -10.56 -4.78 -29.49
N ALA A 123 -11.53 -5.35 -28.76
CA ALA A 123 -11.68 -5.15 -27.32
C ALA A 123 -10.50 -5.73 -26.53
N ALA A 124 -10.02 -6.93 -26.92
CA ALA A 124 -8.85 -7.55 -26.32
C ALA A 124 -7.58 -6.68 -26.47
N LYS A 125 -7.36 -6.06 -27.64
CA LYS A 125 -6.25 -5.12 -27.85
C LYS A 125 -6.35 -3.89 -26.96
N ILE A 126 -7.55 -3.32 -26.84
CA ILE A 126 -7.77 -2.13 -26.02
C ILE A 126 -7.54 -2.41 -24.53
N LEU A 127 -7.99 -3.57 -24.04
CA LEU A 127 -7.72 -4.01 -22.68
C LEU A 127 -6.23 -4.27 -22.44
N GLN A 128 -5.53 -4.82 -23.45
CA GLN A 128 -4.09 -5.02 -23.40
C GLN A 128 -3.30 -3.70 -23.42
N ASP A 129 -3.77 -2.67 -24.14
CA ASP A 129 -3.21 -1.32 -24.11
C ASP A 129 -3.35 -0.69 -22.70
N LEU A 130 -4.44 -1.01 -22.01
CA LEU A 130 -4.59 -0.71 -20.59
C LEU A 130 -3.78 -1.63 -19.67
N GLY A 131 -2.99 -2.59 -20.16
CA GLY A 131 -2.21 -3.50 -19.32
C GLY A 131 -3.06 -4.51 -18.52
N VAL A 132 -4.26 -4.82 -19.01
CA VAL A 132 -5.10 -5.91 -18.50
C VAL A 132 -4.99 -7.10 -19.45
N ASP A 133 -4.77 -8.30 -18.90
CA ASP A 133 -4.69 -9.52 -19.70
C ASP A 133 -6.09 -10.11 -19.94
N PRO A 134 -6.61 -10.11 -21.19
CA PRO A 134 -7.92 -10.66 -21.49
C PRO A 134 -8.01 -12.17 -21.24
N VAL A 135 -6.89 -12.91 -21.28
CA VAL A 135 -6.91 -14.36 -21.01
C VAL A 135 -7.11 -14.60 -19.51
N GLY A 136 -6.32 -13.94 -18.65
CA GLY A 136 -6.50 -14.02 -17.21
C GLY A 136 -7.87 -13.53 -16.72
N LEU A 137 -8.47 -12.53 -17.39
CA LEU A 137 -9.82 -12.07 -17.05
C LEU A 137 -10.91 -13.16 -17.18
N VAL A 138 -10.74 -14.12 -18.09
CA VAL A 138 -11.67 -15.26 -18.21
C VAL A 138 -11.68 -16.09 -16.93
N ASP A 139 -10.50 -16.33 -16.34
CA ASP A 139 -10.37 -17.08 -15.08
C ASP A 139 -10.95 -16.29 -13.90
N PHE A 140 -10.83 -14.96 -13.90
CA PHE A 140 -11.40 -14.08 -12.87
C PHE A 140 -12.90 -13.81 -13.04
N THR A 141 -13.53 -14.28 -14.11
CA THR A 141 -14.95 -14.04 -14.36
C THR A 141 -15.84 -14.55 -13.22
N GLU A 142 -15.49 -15.68 -12.59
CA GLU A 142 -16.23 -16.21 -11.43
C GLU A 142 -16.12 -15.36 -10.18
N PHE A 143 -14.99 -14.66 -10.04
CA PHE A 143 -14.76 -13.76 -8.92
C PHE A 143 -15.46 -12.42 -9.12
N ILE A 144 -15.43 -11.89 -10.36
CA ILE A 144 -16.07 -10.61 -10.72
C ILE A 144 -17.59 -10.69 -10.54
N PHE A 145 -18.22 -11.79 -10.94
CA PHE A 145 -19.67 -12.00 -10.90
C PHE A 145 -20.13 -12.89 -9.73
N LYS A 146 -19.41 -12.88 -8.60
CA LYS A 146 -19.70 -13.77 -7.47
C LYS A 146 -21.02 -13.42 -6.76
N ASP A 147 -21.30 -12.13 -6.61
CA ASP A 147 -22.43 -11.62 -5.83
C ASP A 147 -23.58 -11.08 -6.71
N GLU A 148 -23.30 -10.77 -7.99
CA GLU A 148 -24.22 -10.17 -8.96
C GLU A 148 -24.06 -10.87 -10.33
N GLU A 149 -25.18 -11.17 -11.01
CA GLU A 149 -25.16 -11.80 -12.35
C GLU A 149 -24.85 -10.80 -13.48
N GLU A 150 -25.10 -9.51 -13.22
CA GLU A 150 -24.95 -8.39 -14.16
C GLU A 150 -24.32 -7.21 -13.43
N LEU A 151 -23.35 -6.56 -14.07
CA LEU A 151 -22.65 -5.38 -13.52
C LEU A 151 -22.88 -4.16 -14.39
N ASP A 152 -23.16 -3.01 -13.78
CA ASP A 152 -23.20 -1.73 -14.50
C ASP A 152 -21.81 -1.40 -15.11
N PHE A 153 -21.79 -0.84 -16.32
CA PHE A 153 -20.55 -0.58 -17.07
C PHE A 153 -19.46 0.18 -16.26
N PRO A 154 -19.77 1.28 -15.54
CA PRO A 154 -18.80 1.98 -14.71
C PRO A 154 -18.21 1.08 -13.62
N ARG A 155 -19.05 0.26 -12.98
CA ARG A 155 -18.64 -0.65 -11.91
C ARG A 155 -17.76 -1.78 -12.45
N PHE A 156 -18.16 -2.35 -13.57
CA PHE A 156 -17.38 -3.34 -14.30
C PHE A 156 -15.99 -2.81 -14.67
N MET A 157 -15.91 -1.58 -15.19
CA MET A 157 -14.64 -0.99 -15.56
C MET A 157 -13.73 -0.75 -14.35
N GLU A 158 -14.29 -0.34 -13.21
CA GLU A 158 -13.50 -0.22 -11.97
C GLU A 158 -12.85 -1.54 -11.56
N VAL A 159 -13.61 -2.64 -11.62
CA VAL A 159 -13.10 -3.98 -11.26
C VAL A 159 -12.01 -4.43 -12.24
N ILE A 160 -12.20 -4.24 -13.54
CA ILE A 160 -11.19 -4.57 -14.54
C ILE A 160 -9.90 -3.76 -14.36
N LEU A 161 -10.02 -2.46 -14.07
CA LEU A 161 -8.86 -1.61 -13.81
C LEU A 161 -8.11 -2.03 -12.54
N GLN A 162 -8.80 -2.60 -11.54
CA GLN A 162 -8.17 -3.17 -10.35
C GLN A 162 -7.38 -4.45 -10.65
N LEU A 163 -7.81 -5.23 -11.64
CA LEU A 163 -7.14 -6.45 -12.10
C LEU A 163 -5.96 -6.18 -13.07
N ARG A 164 -5.67 -4.91 -13.37
CA ARG A 164 -4.53 -4.50 -14.18
C ARG A 164 -3.22 -4.98 -13.55
N GLY A 165 -2.40 -5.69 -14.32
CA GLY A 165 -1.13 -6.26 -13.83
C GLY A 165 -0.09 -5.21 -13.43
N SER A 166 -0.25 -3.96 -13.87
CA SER A 166 0.62 -2.84 -13.46
C SER A 166 0.16 -2.15 -12.17
N ASN A 167 -0.90 -2.60 -11.52
CA ASN A 167 -1.27 -2.07 -10.20
C ASN A 167 -0.22 -2.53 -9.19
N ALA A 168 0.49 -1.57 -8.61
CA ALA A 168 1.49 -1.85 -7.60
C ALA A 168 0.80 -2.39 -6.34
N ALA A 169 1.11 -3.64 -5.98
CA ALA A 169 0.63 -4.24 -4.73
C ALA A 169 1.14 -3.43 -3.54
N THR A 170 0.23 -2.90 -2.75
CA THR A 170 0.52 -2.10 -1.57
C THR A 170 0.66 -2.98 -0.33
N VAL A 171 1.29 -2.45 0.72
CA VAL A 171 1.33 -3.13 2.04
C VAL A 171 -0.07 -3.39 2.57
N ARG A 172 -1.04 -2.54 2.21
CA ARG A 172 -2.46 -2.75 2.53
C ARG A 172 -2.97 -4.05 1.91
N ASP A 173 -2.69 -4.29 0.63
CA ASP A 173 -3.14 -5.50 -0.07
C ASP A 173 -2.55 -6.77 0.57
N VAL A 174 -1.28 -6.73 0.99
CA VAL A 174 -0.62 -7.84 1.70
C VAL A 174 -1.25 -8.07 3.09
N VAL A 175 -1.54 -6.99 3.82
CA VAL A 175 -2.18 -7.07 5.14
C VAL A 175 -3.60 -7.62 5.01
N ASP A 176 -4.35 -7.19 4.01
CA ASP A 176 -5.73 -7.62 3.76
C ASP A 176 -5.78 -9.08 3.30
N MET A 177 -4.87 -9.51 2.42
CA MET A 177 -4.67 -10.92 2.08
C MET A 177 -4.39 -11.76 3.33
N ARG A 178 -3.48 -11.31 4.22
CA ARG A 178 -3.16 -12.04 5.46
C ARG A 178 -4.36 -12.15 6.40
N LYS A 179 -5.16 -11.09 6.53
CA LYS A 179 -6.39 -11.11 7.34
C LYS A 179 -7.38 -12.11 6.77
N TRP A 180 -7.64 -12.03 5.46
CA TRP A 180 -8.56 -12.93 4.76
C TRP A 180 -8.15 -14.40 4.92
N VAL A 181 -6.89 -14.72 4.67
CA VAL A 181 -6.35 -16.08 4.87
C VAL A 181 -6.52 -16.54 6.32
N GLY A 182 -6.24 -15.67 7.30
CA GLY A 182 -6.42 -15.99 8.71
C GLY A 182 -7.88 -16.23 9.11
N GLU A 183 -8.83 -15.51 8.51
CA GLU A 183 -10.27 -15.71 8.73
C GLU A 183 -10.76 -17.03 8.11
N GLU A 184 -10.31 -17.33 6.89
CA GLU A 184 -10.63 -18.59 6.20
C GLU A 184 -10.06 -19.80 6.96
N PHE A 185 -8.81 -19.73 7.46
CA PHE A 185 -8.25 -20.80 8.31
C PHE A 185 -9.07 -21.02 9.58
N LYS A 186 -9.51 -19.95 10.25
CA LYS A 186 -10.39 -20.05 11.43
C LYS A 186 -11.76 -20.64 11.10
N HIS A 187 -12.30 -20.33 9.91
CA HIS A 187 -13.55 -20.91 9.44
C HIS A 187 -13.39 -22.41 9.16
N LEU A 188 -12.28 -22.79 8.53
CA LEU A 188 -11.93 -24.17 8.23
C LEU A 188 -11.70 -25.01 9.50
N GLU A 189 -10.98 -24.48 10.49
CA GLU A 189 -10.78 -25.11 11.81
C GLU A 189 -12.11 -25.36 12.53
N ARG A 190 -13.03 -24.38 12.50
CA ARG A 190 -14.37 -24.53 13.09
C ARG A 190 -15.17 -25.63 12.38
N SER A 191 -15.13 -25.65 11.05
CA SER A 191 -15.86 -26.64 10.25
C SER A 191 -15.33 -28.07 10.48
N LEU A 192 -14.00 -28.24 10.50
CA LEU A 192 -13.36 -29.52 10.84
C LEU A 192 -13.62 -29.94 12.29
N GLY A 193 -13.56 -29.00 13.24
CA GLY A 193 -13.82 -29.27 14.66
C GLY A 193 -15.24 -29.73 14.95
N VAL A 194 -16.22 -29.35 14.12
CA VAL A 194 -17.60 -29.85 14.18
C VAL A 194 -17.72 -31.25 13.59
N GLN A 195 -17.08 -31.51 12.44
CA GLN A 195 -17.09 -32.83 11.79
C GLN A 195 -16.37 -33.93 12.58
N VAL A 196 -15.29 -33.60 13.28
CA VAL A 196 -14.59 -34.57 14.16
C VAL A 196 -15.45 -34.91 15.38
N ARG A 197 -16.16 -33.92 15.95
CA ARG A 197 -17.05 -34.12 17.10
C ARG A 197 -18.28 -34.95 16.76
N SER A 198 -18.86 -34.76 15.57
CA SER A 198 -20.01 -35.54 15.09
C SER A 198 -19.64 -36.99 14.75
N ARG A 199 -18.41 -37.25 14.28
CA ARG A 199 -17.90 -38.63 14.12
C ARG A 199 -17.59 -39.32 15.44
N ALA A 200 -17.01 -38.62 16.42
CA ALA A 200 -16.73 -39.19 17.73
C ALA A 200 -18.00 -39.60 18.49
N SER A 201 -19.10 -38.85 18.33
CA SER A 201 -20.39 -39.16 18.95
C SER A 201 -21.17 -40.28 18.25
N PHE A 202 -20.81 -40.65 17.02
CA PHE A 202 -21.38 -41.82 16.33
C PHE A 202 -20.74 -43.14 16.79
N HIS A 203 -19.47 -43.12 17.19
CA HIS A 203 -18.76 -44.31 17.66
C HIS A 203 -19.17 -44.72 19.09
N GLN A 204 -19.63 -43.78 19.93
CA GLN A 204 -20.08 -44.06 21.30
C GLN A 204 -21.50 -44.69 21.37
N LYS A 205 -22.33 -44.58 20.32
CA LYS A 205 -23.72 -45.09 20.34
C LYS A 205 -23.86 -46.60 20.08
N ASN A 206 -22.79 -47.31 19.74
CA ASN A 206 -22.78 -48.77 19.63
C ASN A 206 -21.93 -49.37 20.77
N PRO A 207 -22.50 -49.60 21.97
CA PRO A 207 -21.83 -50.42 22.96
C PRO A 207 -21.63 -51.85 22.39
N PRO A 208 -20.49 -52.52 22.65
CA PRO A 208 -20.34 -53.93 22.30
C PRO A 208 -21.41 -54.73 23.05
N SER A 209 -22.24 -55.44 22.30
CA SER A 209 -23.21 -56.38 22.85
C SER A 209 -22.45 -57.56 23.47
N ASP A 210 -22.34 -57.55 24.80
CA ASP A 210 -21.69 -58.60 25.57
C ASP A 210 -22.59 -59.86 25.55
N GLY A 211 -22.29 -60.75 24.61
CA GLY A 211 -22.94 -62.06 24.46
C GLY A 211 -22.27 -63.07 25.37
N GLY A 212 -22.95 -63.46 26.44
CA GLY A 212 -22.48 -64.46 27.38
C GLY A 212 -22.30 -65.87 26.78
N GLY A 213 -21.21 -66.53 27.17
CA GLY A 213 -20.97 -67.96 26.90
C GLY A 213 -20.03 -68.56 27.94
N ARG A 214 -20.56 -69.46 28.78
CA ARG A 214 -19.85 -70.24 29.81
C ARG A 214 -19.16 -71.49 29.22
N GLY A 215 -18.09 -71.92 29.89
CA GLY A 215 -17.50 -73.27 29.83
C GLY A 215 -16.11 -73.26 29.19
N GLY A 216 -15.06 -73.93 29.65
CA GLY A 216 -14.82 -74.93 30.68
C GLY A 216 -13.35 -75.38 30.51
N ALA A 217 -12.69 -75.76 31.60
CA ALA A 217 -11.23 -75.92 31.73
C ALA A 217 -10.56 -76.94 30.80
N THR A 218 -9.24 -76.81 30.59
CA THR A 218 -8.24 -77.84 30.99
C THR A 218 -6.82 -77.25 30.98
N SER A 219 -6.06 -77.60 32.02
CA SER A 219 -4.62 -77.39 32.16
C SER A 219 -3.90 -78.71 31.83
N PRO A 220 -2.59 -78.68 31.50
CA PRO A 220 -1.71 -79.58 32.23
C PRO A 220 -0.35 -78.97 32.64
N SER A 221 0.00 -79.26 33.91
CA SER A 221 1.31 -79.75 34.38
C SER A 221 2.51 -78.79 34.53
N ARG A 222 2.88 -78.56 35.81
CA ARG A 222 4.18 -78.04 36.31
C ARG A 222 5.25 -79.16 36.32
N PRO A 223 6.56 -78.85 36.52
CA PRO A 223 7.12 -78.78 37.89
C PRO A 223 8.11 -77.60 38.05
N ALA A 224 8.13 -76.79 39.12
CA ALA A 224 8.38 -77.08 40.53
C ALA A 224 9.81 -77.55 40.88
N TRP A 225 10.83 -76.80 40.43
CA TRP A 225 12.11 -76.70 41.14
C TRP A 225 12.31 -75.25 41.63
N GLN A 226 11.87 -75.06 42.87
CA GLN A 226 12.59 -74.34 43.91
C GLN A 226 12.91 -72.85 43.68
N ALA A 227 12.06 -72.06 44.33
CA ALA A 227 12.37 -70.74 44.87
C ALA A 227 13.52 -70.81 45.89
N GLY A 228 14.41 -69.82 45.84
CA GLY A 228 15.45 -69.55 46.82
C GLY A 228 16.16 -68.23 46.49
N GLN A 229 15.83 -67.17 47.22
CA GLN A 229 16.43 -65.82 47.19
C GLN A 229 17.95 -65.84 47.52
N PRO A 230 18.70 -64.71 47.58
CA PRO A 230 18.53 -63.34 47.05
C PRO A 230 19.78 -62.87 46.24
N SER A 231 19.71 -61.77 45.48
CA SER A 231 20.92 -61.02 45.09
C SER A 231 20.79 -59.50 45.24
N ARG A 232 21.38 -59.04 46.35
CA ARG A 232 22.31 -57.91 46.56
C ARG A 232 22.24 -56.65 45.68
N LYS A 233 22.28 -55.53 46.40
CA LYS A 233 22.27 -54.11 46.00
C LYS A 233 23.64 -53.58 45.49
N SER A 234 23.60 -52.67 44.50
CA SER A 234 24.30 -51.35 44.26
C SER A 234 25.73 -51.09 44.83
N PRO A 235 26.63 -50.29 44.18
CA PRO A 235 26.51 -48.82 44.17
C PRO A 235 27.16 -48.02 43.00
N THR A 236 27.01 -46.71 43.16
CA THR A 236 27.27 -45.45 42.41
C THR A 236 28.71 -45.04 41.99
N LEU A 237 28.78 -43.88 41.29
CA LEU A 237 29.89 -42.87 41.10
C LEU A 237 30.66 -42.92 39.76
N GLY A 238 30.98 -41.82 39.04
CA GLY A 238 30.83 -40.37 39.26
C GLY A 238 31.34 -39.54 38.04
N LEU A 239 30.90 -38.28 37.98
CA LEU A 239 31.23 -37.13 37.08
C LEU A 239 32.76 -36.79 37.01
N PRO A 240 33.32 -35.89 36.14
CA PRO A 240 32.72 -34.64 35.58
C PRO A 240 33.19 -34.11 34.18
N SER A 241 32.56 -32.99 33.79
CA SER A 241 33.10 -31.87 32.97
C SER A 241 33.22 -31.97 31.44
N GLY A 242 32.56 -31.03 30.74
CA GLY A 242 33.11 -30.42 29.53
C GLY A 242 32.30 -30.49 28.23
N ARG A 243 31.63 -29.36 27.92
CA ARG A 243 31.27 -28.81 26.59
C ARG A 243 29.87 -29.11 26.02
N SER A 244 29.12 -28.01 25.89
CA SER A 244 28.02 -27.68 24.94
C SER A 244 26.91 -28.70 24.70
N CYS A 245 25.62 -28.40 24.82
CA CYS A 245 24.94 -27.15 24.48
C CYS A 245 23.57 -27.14 25.18
N SER A 246 23.37 -26.25 26.16
CA SER A 246 22.06 -26.00 26.75
C SER A 246 21.26 -25.07 25.83
N VAL A 247 20.22 -25.61 25.20
CA VAL A 247 19.16 -24.81 24.61
C VAL A 247 18.40 -24.18 25.77
N LEU A 248 18.59 -22.86 25.92
CA LEU A 248 17.98 -22.04 26.95
C LEU A 248 16.45 -22.11 26.84
N THR A 249 15.84 -22.79 27.80
CA THR A 249 14.51 -22.46 28.31
C THR A 249 14.58 -21.06 28.90
N ALA A 250 14.18 -20.05 28.12
CA ALA A 250 13.96 -18.70 28.57
C ALA A 250 12.45 -18.40 28.53
N ASN A 251 11.82 -18.63 29.69
CA ASN A 251 10.72 -17.85 30.24
C ASN A 251 9.41 -17.74 29.44
N ASP A 252 8.54 -18.73 29.66
CA ASP A 252 7.10 -18.74 29.33
C ASP A 252 6.26 -17.80 30.24
N ASN A 253 6.61 -16.51 30.42
CA ASN A 253 5.80 -15.57 31.22
C ASN A 253 6.00 -14.09 30.82
N TYR A 254 5.75 -13.72 29.56
CA TYR A 254 5.88 -12.31 29.12
C TYR A 254 4.85 -11.88 28.08
N TRP A 255 3.56 -12.25 28.21
CA TRP A 255 2.45 -11.53 27.52
C TRP A 255 1.13 -11.55 28.32
N GLU A 256 1.17 -11.68 29.64
CA GLU A 256 0.03 -11.32 30.49
C GLU A 256 0.29 -9.92 31.08
N ASP A 257 -0.77 -9.11 31.10
CA ASP A 257 -0.87 -7.74 31.65
C ASP A 257 -0.26 -6.59 30.82
N ASN A 258 -0.96 -6.22 29.74
CA ASN A 258 -1.16 -4.78 29.47
C ASN A 258 -2.52 -4.48 28.80
N ASP A 259 -3.61 -5.00 29.38
CA ASP A 259 -4.97 -4.50 29.16
C ASP A 259 -5.35 -3.55 30.31
N HIS A 260 -4.89 -2.30 30.22
CA HIS A 260 -5.42 -1.18 30.99
C HIS A 260 -5.83 -0.04 30.06
N VAL A 261 -6.68 -0.36 29.08
CA VAL A 261 -7.51 0.65 28.41
C VAL A 261 -8.93 0.49 28.93
N ARG A 262 -9.26 1.24 29.98
CA ARG A 262 -10.64 1.34 30.46
C ARG A 262 -11.51 1.93 29.34
N PRO A 263 -12.73 1.41 29.08
CA PRO A 263 -13.64 2.07 28.17
C PRO A 263 -13.98 3.46 28.71
N MET A 264 -13.66 4.49 27.93
CA MET A 264 -13.96 5.89 28.23
C MET A 264 -15.49 6.05 28.26
N THR A 265 -16.08 6.27 29.44
CA THR A 265 -17.51 6.51 29.58
C THR A 265 -17.88 7.85 28.93
N LEU A 266 -19.05 7.94 28.30
CA LEU A 266 -19.56 9.13 27.60
C LEU A 266 -19.45 10.46 28.38
N GLN A 267 -19.37 10.41 29.71
CA GLN A 267 -19.17 11.58 30.57
C GLN A 267 -17.75 12.19 30.48
N THR A 268 -16.72 11.43 30.11
CA THR A 268 -15.34 11.94 29.96
C THR A 268 -15.10 12.59 28.60
N LEU A 269 -15.78 12.13 27.54
CA LEU A 269 -15.82 12.81 26.24
C LEU A 269 -16.52 14.18 26.33
N GLN A 270 -17.58 14.28 27.15
CA GLN A 270 -18.31 15.52 27.38
C GLN A 270 -17.56 16.53 28.28
N ALA A 271 -16.54 16.07 29.03
CA ALA A 271 -15.67 16.92 29.83
C ALA A 271 -14.47 17.48 29.02
N MET A 272 -14.01 16.78 27.99
CA MET A 272 -12.93 17.25 27.11
C MET A 272 -13.40 18.35 26.14
N ASP A 273 -14.64 18.28 25.65
CA ASP A 273 -15.24 19.31 24.77
C ASP A 273 -15.43 20.68 25.47
N ARG A 274 -15.54 20.70 26.80
CA ARG A 274 -15.61 21.95 27.59
C ARG A 274 -14.27 22.63 27.88
N SER A 275 -13.14 22.00 27.52
CA SER A 275 -11.80 22.53 27.80
C SER A 275 -11.02 22.99 26.55
N GLY A 276 -11.63 22.90 25.36
CA GLY A 276 -10.99 23.14 24.08
C GLY A 276 -11.43 24.39 23.31
N SER A 277 -12.10 25.38 23.93
CA SER A 277 -12.48 26.63 23.25
C SER A 277 -12.03 27.88 24.02
N ALA A 278 -10.77 28.27 23.86
CA ALA A 278 -10.33 29.61 24.19
C ALA A 278 -9.14 30.03 23.32
N THR A 279 -9.41 30.35 22.05
CA THR A 279 -8.61 31.35 21.33
C THR A 279 -9.53 32.47 20.88
N PRO A 280 -9.22 33.73 21.21
CA PRO A 280 -10.12 34.86 21.00
C PRO A 280 -10.03 35.36 19.57
N LYS A 281 -11.12 35.26 18.82
CA LYS A 281 -11.32 35.95 17.53
C LYS A 281 -12.65 36.70 17.51
N GLU A 282 -12.90 37.54 18.50
CA GLU A 282 -13.91 38.60 18.42
C GLU A 282 -13.44 39.84 19.19
N HIS A 283 -12.50 40.56 18.59
CA HIS A 283 -12.27 41.97 18.87
C HIS A 283 -11.56 42.56 17.66
N LEU A 284 -12.32 42.91 16.60
CA LEU A 284 -11.93 43.89 15.58
C LEU A 284 -13.11 44.23 14.63
N VAL A 285 -14.31 44.44 15.17
CA VAL A 285 -15.39 45.16 14.47
C VAL A 285 -16.05 46.11 15.47
N ASN A 286 -15.34 47.16 15.84
CA ASN A 286 -15.88 48.43 16.32
C ASN A 286 -14.72 49.37 16.65
N LEU A 287 -14.01 49.83 15.63
CA LEU A 287 -13.27 51.09 15.69
C LEU A 287 -13.01 51.60 14.26
N LYS A 288 -14.08 52.12 13.65
CA LYS A 288 -13.98 53.10 12.56
C LYS A 288 -15.06 54.17 12.79
N ARG A 289 -14.77 54.99 13.79
CA ARG A 289 -15.10 56.41 13.80
C ARG A 289 -13.76 57.15 13.88
#